data_AF-Q9I343-F1
#
_entry.id   AF-Q9I343-F1
#
_cell.length_a   1.000
_cell.length_b   1.000
_cell.length_c   1.000
_cell.angle_alpha   90.00
_cell.angle_beta   90.00
_cell.angle_gamma   90.00
#
_symmetry.space_group_name_H-M   'P 1'
#
loop_
_entity.id
_entity.type
_entity.pdbx_description
1 polymer ?
#
loop_
_entity_poly.entity_id
_entity_poly.type
_entity_poly.pdbx_seq_one_letter_code
_entity_poly.pdbx_strand_id
1 'polypeptide(L)'
;MTSAVPYWRLSSFYFFYFSLLGATAPFLALYFHHLGFPSPRIGELVAIPMLMRCVAPNLWGWLGDRSGQRLAIVRFGAVCTALGFSLIFVSHSYAWLALVMALHAFFWHAVLPQFEVITLAHLRERSASYSRIRLWGSIGFICTVVGLGALFERLSLDVYPATLLGIMLGIVLCSWWVPNAQPAHREPREGEGGFLAQLRQPGVLAFYLCVCLMQLSHGPYYTFLTLHLESLGYSRALIGLLWALGVVAEVMLFLAMPRLLQRFSLRQVLAASFLLASLRWLLLGNLADSLALLVFAQTLHAATFGSFHAAAIHFVQRSFGLRQQGQGQALYAALAGTGGALGALYSGYSWNSLGPAWTFAIASLAALLAAAIISTRLQEVRA
;
A
#
# COMPACT_ATOMS: atom_id res chain seq x y z
N MET A 1 -36.80 7.14 -3.19
CA MET A 1 -35.87 8.05 -3.89
C MET A 1 -34.45 7.57 -3.69
N THR A 2 -33.79 7.03 -4.72
CA THR A 2 -32.35 6.72 -4.63
C THR A 2 -31.61 8.05 -4.56
N SER A 3 -31.08 8.42 -3.40
CA SER A 3 -30.22 9.58 -3.24
C SER A 3 -29.10 9.52 -4.29
N ALA A 4 -28.87 10.64 -4.99
CA ALA A 4 -27.81 10.72 -5.98
C ALA A 4 -26.47 10.37 -5.31
N VAL A 5 -25.68 9.52 -5.98
CA VAL A 5 -24.35 9.14 -5.48
C VAL A 5 -23.53 10.42 -5.26
N PRO A 6 -22.97 10.67 -4.07
CA PRO A 6 -22.20 11.87 -3.76
C PRO A 6 -20.80 11.79 -4.38
N TYR A 7 -20.73 11.68 -5.71
CA TYR A 7 -19.52 11.35 -6.48
C TYR A 7 -18.33 12.22 -6.08
N TRP A 8 -18.46 13.55 -6.18
CA TRP A 8 -17.36 14.47 -5.86
C TRP A 8 -16.93 14.42 -4.40
N ARG A 9 -17.86 14.21 -3.47
CA ARG A 9 -17.56 14.15 -2.03
C ARG A 9 -16.72 12.90 -1.72
N LEU A 10 -17.06 11.76 -2.33
CA LEU A 10 -16.31 10.52 -2.22
C LEU A 10 -14.95 10.61 -2.92
N SER A 11 -14.93 11.12 -4.15
CA SER A 11 -13.72 11.27 -4.97
C SER A 11 -12.69 12.19 -4.32
N SER A 12 -13.11 13.33 -3.75
CA SER A 12 -12.20 14.25 -3.06
C SER A 12 -11.55 13.61 -1.83
N PHE A 13 -12.27 12.77 -1.09
CA PHE A 13 -11.68 12.02 0.00
C PHE A 13 -10.62 11.04 -0.49
N TYR A 14 -10.89 10.25 -1.54
CA TYR A 14 -9.89 9.37 -2.14
C TYR A 14 -8.67 10.15 -2.63
N PHE A 15 -8.87 11.30 -3.26
CA PHE A 15 -7.79 12.18 -3.70
C PHE A 15 -6.84 12.49 -2.54
N PHE A 16 -7.34 13.09 -1.45
CA PHE A 16 -6.49 13.45 -0.32
C PHE A 16 -5.92 12.22 0.41
N TYR A 17 -6.67 11.13 0.53
CA TYR A 17 -6.18 9.91 1.17
C TYR A 17 -4.93 9.37 0.46
N PHE A 18 -5.00 9.25 -0.87
CA PHE A 18 -3.89 8.75 -1.67
C PHE A 18 -2.83 9.80 -1.96
N SER A 19 -3.13 11.10 -1.87
CA SER A 19 -2.12 12.15 -1.77
C SER A 19 -1.21 11.93 -0.58
N LEU A 20 -1.74 11.54 0.59
CA LEU A 20 -0.87 11.25 1.74
C LEU A 20 0.03 10.04 1.46
N LEU A 21 -0.48 9.01 0.78
CA LEU A 21 0.34 7.89 0.36
C LEU A 21 1.44 8.33 -0.63
N GLY A 22 1.10 9.21 -1.58
CA GLY A 22 2.04 9.79 -2.54
C GLY A 22 3.08 10.72 -1.92
N ALA A 23 2.80 11.29 -0.75
CA ALA A 23 3.75 12.08 0.02
C ALA A 23 4.63 11.22 0.96
N THR A 24 4.11 10.11 1.46
CA THR A 24 4.80 9.26 2.44
C THR A 24 5.75 8.26 1.77
N ALA A 25 5.27 7.50 0.78
CA ALA A 25 6.06 6.43 0.16
C ALA A 25 7.42 6.89 -0.42
N PRO A 26 7.50 7.98 -1.20
CA PRO A 26 8.78 8.44 -1.76
C PRO A 26 9.62 9.30 -0.81
N PHE A 27 9.03 10.03 0.14
CA PHE A 27 9.72 11.12 0.84
C PHE A 27 9.88 10.93 2.34
N LEU A 28 9.19 9.98 2.98
CA LEU A 28 9.29 9.80 4.44
C LEU A 28 10.72 9.42 4.86
N ALA A 29 11.31 8.44 4.19
CA ALA A 29 12.69 8.04 4.44
C ALA A 29 13.70 9.15 4.09
N LEU A 30 13.43 9.90 3.01
CA LEU A 30 14.23 11.06 2.62
C LEU A 30 14.22 12.14 3.71
N TYR A 31 13.07 12.40 4.34
CA TYR A 31 12.95 13.32 5.46
C TYR A 31 13.72 12.83 6.69
N PHE A 32 13.65 11.55 7.05
CA PHE A 32 14.46 11.02 8.17
C PHE A 32 15.95 11.09 7.88
N HIS A 33 16.38 10.87 6.64
CA HIS A 33 17.76 11.10 6.23
C HIS A 33 18.17 12.58 6.37
N HIS A 34 17.29 13.51 5.98
CA HIS A 34 17.51 14.96 6.15
C HIS A 34 17.64 15.36 7.63
N LEU A 35 16.93 14.69 8.54
CA LEU A 35 17.11 14.86 10.00
C LEU A 35 18.41 14.24 10.54
N GLY A 36 19.21 13.58 9.70
CA GLY A 36 20.50 12.97 10.07
C GLY A 36 20.40 11.54 10.61
N PHE A 37 19.27 10.85 10.46
CA PHE A 37 19.17 9.46 10.88
C PHE A 37 19.97 8.52 9.97
N PRO A 38 20.74 7.56 10.53
CA PRO A 38 21.41 6.56 9.72
C PRO A 38 20.41 5.52 9.19
N SER A 39 20.79 4.82 8.12
CA SER A 39 19.93 3.85 7.40
C SER A 39 19.22 2.81 8.30
N PRO A 40 19.84 2.23 9.35
CA PRO A 40 19.11 1.32 10.24
C PRO A 40 17.92 1.99 10.94
N ARG A 41 18.08 3.22 11.41
CA ARG A 41 17.01 3.98 12.07
C ARG A 41 15.91 4.39 11.10
N ILE A 42 16.27 4.72 9.86
CA ILE A 42 15.30 4.99 8.78
C ILE A 42 14.45 3.74 8.52
N GLY A 43 15.09 2.57 8.37
CA GLY A 43 14.39 1.31 8.18
C GLY A 43 13.44 0.97 9.32
N GLU A 44 13.86 1.18 10.56
CA GLU A 44 13.02 1.02 11.76
C GLU A 44 11.80 1.95 11.75
N LEU A 45 12.02 3.25 11.50
CA LEU A 45 10.94 4.24 11.49
C LEU A 45 9.92 3.98 10.36
N VAL A 46 10.37 3.52 9.20
CA VAL A 46 9.49 3.15 8.07
C VAL A 46 8.78 1.81 8.32
N ALA A 47 9.40 0.88 9.03
CA ALA A 47 8.78 -0.39 9.40
C ALA A 47 7.59 -0.21 10.35
N ILE A 48 7.62 0.80 11.24
CA ILE A 48 6.55 1.02 12.23
C ILE A 48 5.16 1.22 11.58
N PRO A 49 4.96 2.14 10.61
CA PRO A 49 3.68 2.24 9.92
C PRO A 49 3.25 0.95 9.22
N MET A 50 4.20 0.21 8.64
CA MET A 50 3.92 -1.08 7.99
C MET A 50 3.45 -2.15 8.99
N LEU A 51 4.01 -2.16 10.22
CA LEU A 51 3.52 -3.02 11.31
C LEU A 51 2.12 -2.62 11.76
N MET A 52 1.82 -1.32 11.87
CA MET A 52 0.49 -0.85 12.25
C MET A 52 -0.59 -1.30 11.25
N ARG A 53 -0.24 -1.44 9.96
CA ARG A 53 -1.12 -2.03 8.93
C ARG A 53 -1.56 -3.47 9.25
N CYS A 54 -0.84 -4.19 10.11
CA CYS A 54 -1.20 -5.55 10.51
C CYS A 54 -2.33 -5.60 11.52
N VAL A 55 -2.37 -4.60 12.42
CA VAL A 55 -3.26 -4.59 13.58
C VAL A 55 -4.46 -3.69 13.34
N ALA A 56 -4.21 -2.47 12.85
CA ALA A 56 -5.21 -1.42 12.79
C ALA A 56 -6.42 -1.77 11.91
N PRO A 57 -6.28 -2.19 10.62
CA PRO A 57 -7.44 -2.48 9.78
C PRO A 57 -8.40 -3.52 10.38
N ASN A 58 -7.85 -4.50 11.10
CA ASN A 58 -8.62 -5.58 11.71
C ASN A 58 -9.42 -5.10 12.93
N LEU A 59 -8.76 -4.35 13.82
CA LEU A 59 -9.41 -3.78 15.00
C LEU A 59 -10.51 -2.79 14.60
N TRP A 60 -10.21 -1.88 13.68
CA TRP A 60 -11.16 -0.87 13.20
C TRP A 60 -12.26 -1.47 12.32
N GLY A 61 -11.94 -2.55 11.58
CA GLY A 61 -12.91 -3.41 10.89
C GLY A 61 -13.97 -3.95 11.82
N TRP A 62 -13.54 -4.67 12.85
CA TRP A 62 -14.41 -5.22 13.88
C TRP A 62 -15.24 -4.13 14.59
N LEU A 63 -14.63 -3.00 14.93
CA LEU A 63 -15.35 -1.89 15.55
C LEU A 63 -16.40 -1.29 14.60
N GLY A 64 -16.09 -1.17 13.31
CA GLY A 64 -17.02 -0.69 12.29
C GLY A 64 -18.20 -1.63 12.07
N ASP A 65 -17.95 -2.95 12.11
CA ASP A 65 -18.99 -3.97 11.99
C ASP A 65 -19.91 -3.99 13.23
N ARG A 66 -19.33 -3.90 14.44
CA ARG A 66 -20.09 -3.94 15.70
C ARG A 66 -20.88 -2.66 15.97
N SER A 67 -20.28 -1.49 15.70
CA SER A 67 -20.92 -0.20 15.99
C SER A 67 -21.89 0.25 14.90
N GLY A 68 -21.68 -0.18 13.65
CA GLY A 68 -22.36 0.37 12.47
C GLY A 68 -21.99 1.84 12.15
N GLN A 69 -21.09 2.47 12.92
CA GLN A 69 -20.75 3.90 12.83
C GLN A 69 -19.47 4.13 12.01
N ARG A 70 -19.36 3.51 10.84
CA ARG A 70 -18.14 3.55 10.01
C ARG A 70 -17.67 4.96 9.68
N LEU A 71 -18.58 5.89 9.37
CA LEU A 71 -18.20 7.28 9.07
C LEU A 71 -17.65 8.01 10.29
N ALA A 72 -18.15 7.71 11.50
CA ALA A 72 -17.59 8.26 12.73
C ALA A 72 -16.16 7.74 12.96
N ILE A 73 -15.91 6.46 12.70
CA ILE A 73 -14.57 5.86 12.76
C ILE A 73 -13.64 6.53 11.74
N VAL A 74 -14.10 6.77 10.51
CA VAL A 74 -13.32 7.49 9.48
C VAL A 74 -12.94 8.89 9.95
N ARG A 75 -13.90 9.66 10.48
CA ARG A 75 -13.67 11.03 10.96
C ARG A 75 -12.73 11.06 12.15
N PHE A 76 -12.96 10.19 13.12
CA PHE A 76 -12.09 10.04 14.29
C PHE A 76 -10.68 9.65 13.87
N GLY A 77 -10.54 8.63 13.02
CA GLY A 77 -9.25 8.19 12.49
C GLY A 77 -8.52 9.31 11.74
N ALA A 78 -9.21 10.08 10.90
CA ALA A 78 -8.61 11.22 10.19
C ALA A 78 -8.10 12.31 11.15
N VAL A 79 -8.91 12.71 12.14
CA VAL A 79 -8.52 13.72 13.14
C VAL A 79 -7.35 13.23 13.99
N CYS A 80 -7.43 12.00 14.52
CA CYS A 80 -6.36 11.43 15.33
C CYS A 80 -5.08 11.18 14.53
N THR A 81 -5.17 10.89 13.23
CA THR A 81 -3.99 10.84 12.35
C THR A 81 -3.31 12.20 12.27
N ALA A 82 -4.07 13.27 12.01
CA ALA A 82 -3.53 14.63 11.90
C ALA A 82 -2.93 15.12 13.23
N LEU A 83 -3.65 14.94 14.34
CA LEU A 83 -3.17 15.29 15.67
C LEU A 83 -1.95 14.45 16.06
N GLY A 84 -2.00 13.13 15.85
CA GLY A 84 -0.90 12.23 16.14
C GLY A 84 0.36 12.58 15.34
N PHE A 85 0.21 12.92 14.05
CA PHE A 85 1.32 13.36 13.22
C PHE A 85 1.83 14.76 13.58
N SER A 86 0.98 15.69 14.01
CA SER A 86 1.42 17.05 14.42
C SER A 86 2.42 17.04 15.59
N LEU A 87 2.48 15.96 16.37
CA LEU A 87 3.49 15.78 17.40
C LEU A 87 4.92 15.71 16.83
N ILE A 88 5.09 15.50 15.52
CA ILE A 88 6.38 15.54 14.83
C ILE A 88 7.14 16.86 15.03
N PHE A 89 6.42 17.97 15.24
CA PHE A 89 7.00 19.30 15.46
C PHE A 89 7.56 19.52 16.88
N VAL A 90 7.32 18.60 17.82
CA VAL A 90 7.72 18.75 19.23
C VAL A 90 9.17 18.33 19.44
N SER A 91 9.60 17.23 18.81
CA SER A 91 10.95 16.69 18.96
C SER A 91 11.31 15.82 17.76
N HIS A 92 12.59 15.79 17.41
CA HIS A 92 13.14 14.91 16.36
C HIS A 92 13.95 13.74 16.95
N SER A 93 13.80 13.43 18.24
CA SER A 93 14.47 12.25 18.80
C SER A 93 13.91 10.95 18.22
N TYR A 94 14.75 9.92 18.09
CA TYR A 94 14.35 8.62 17.54
C TYR A 94 13.10 8.04 18.22
N ALA A 95 13.11 7.97 19.56
CA ALA A 95 12.00 7.39 20.32
C ALA A 95 10.70 8.17 20.15
N TRP A 96 10.80 9.50 20.05
CA TRP A 96 9.64 10.35 19.81
C TRP A 96 9.07 10.13 18.41
N LEU A 97 9.91 10.15 17.37
CA LEU A 97 9.46 9.90 16.00
C LEU A 97 8.89 8.50 15.83
N ALA A 98 9.45 7.49 16.50
CA ALA A 98 8.88 6.14 16.53
C ALA A 98 7.46 6.13 17.11
N LEU A 99 7.22 6.85 18.22
CA LEU A 99 5.89 7.01 18.80
C LEU A 99 4.93 7.75 17.84
N VAL A 100 5.38 8.84 17.23
CA VAL A 100 4.61 9.61 16.23
C VAL A 100 4.24 8.70 15.05
N MET A 101 5.19 7.90 14.56
CA MET A 101 4.98 6.95 13.48
C MET A 101 3.94 5.88 13.82
N ALA A 102 4.02 5.30 15.02
CA ALA A 102 3.06 4.31 15.48
C ALA A 102 1.66 4.92 15.63
N LEU A 103 1.56 6.07 16.31
CA LEU A 103 0.29 6.71 16.65
C LEU A 103 -0.47 7.13 15.40
N HIS A 104 0.15 7.89 14.49
CA HIS A 104 -0.55 8.34 13.29
C HIS A 104 -0.90 7.15 12.38
N ALA A 105 -0.01 6.16 12.22
CA ALA A 105 -0.25 5.02 11.32
C ALA A 105 -1.38 4.11 11.83
N PHE A 106 -1.48 3.94 13.15
CA PHE A 106 -2.56 3.17 13.78
C PHE A 106 -3.94 3.75 13.44
N PHE A 107 -4.09 5.07 13.47
CA PHE A 107 -5.33 5.74 13.09
C PHE A 107 -5.50 5.83 11.57
N TRP A 108 -4.43 6.07 10.83
CA TRP A 108 -4.44 6.18 9.37
C TRP A 108 -4.98 4.91 8.70
N HIS A 109 -4.52 3.76 9.16
CA HIS A 109 -4.94 2.46 8.63
C HIS A 109 -6.37 2.07 9.02
N ALA A 110 -7.03 2.80 9.94
CA ALA A 110 -8.46 2.66 10.21
C ALA A 110 -9.32 3.17 9.06
N VAL A 111 -8.82 4.16 8.33
CA VAL A 111 -9.64 5.09 7.56
C VAL A 111 -10.12 4.47 6.24
N LEU A 112 -9.20 4.00 5.38
CA LEU A 112 -9.53 3.54 4.04
C LEU A 112 -10.50 2.35 4.01
N PRO A 113 -10.29 1.25 4.78
CA PRO A 113 -11.20 0.10 4.72
C PRO A 113 -12.64 0.49 5.06
N GLN A 114 -12.83 1.36 6.06
CA GLN A 114 -14.16 1.83 6.43
C GLN A 114 -14.76 2.75 5.36
N PHE A 115 -13.93 3.59 4.75
CA PHE A 115 -14.37 4.49 3.69
C PHE A 115 -14.78 3.76 2.41
N GLU A 116 -14.08 2.67 2.06
CA GLU A 116 -14.44 1.81 0.93
C GLU A 116 -15.81 1.18 1.12
N VAL A 117 -16.11 0.69 2.34
CA VAL A 117 -17.43 0.14 2.68
C VAL A 117 -18.52 1.20 2.56
N ILE A 118 -18.29 2.44 3.02
CA ILE A 118 -19.23 3.56 2.87
C ILE A 118 -19.42 3.91 1.38
N THR A 119 -18.35 3.89 0.59
CA THR A 119 -18.39 4.18 -0.85
C THR A 119 -19.27 3.16 -1.57
N LEU A 120 -19.06 1.87 -1.30
CA LEU A 120 -19.86 0.79 -1.89
C LEU A 120 -21.32 0.84 -1.42
N ALA A 121 -21.58 1.22 -0.18
CA ALA A 121 -22.95 1.43 0.33
C ALA A 121 -23.72 2.52 -0.43
N HIS A 122 -23.05 3.60 -0.88
CA HIS A 122 -23.66 4.60 -1.75
C HIS A 122 -23.93 4.09 -3.17
N LEU A 123 -23.07 3.21 -3.68
CA LEU A 123 -23.17 2.69 -5.05
C LEU A 123 -24.22 1.58 -5.19
N ARG A 124 -24.45 0.79 -4.15
CA ARG A 124 -25.37 -0.37 -4.15
C ARG A 124 -25.09 -1.28 -5.35
N GLU A 125 -26.05 -1.40 -6.27
CA GLU A 125 -25.96 -2.21 -7.49
C GLU A 125 -24.98 -1.64 -8.53
N ARG A 126 -24.60 -0.36 -8.43
CA ARG A 126 -23.65 0.31 -9.33
C ARG A 126 -22.19 0.14 -8.87
N SER A 127 -21.83 -1.01 -8.30
CA SER A 127 -20.49 -1.28 -7.77
C SER A 127 -19.39 -1.09 -8.82
N ALA A 128 -19.68 -1.30 -10.11
CA ALA A 128 -18.75 -1.04 -11.22
C ALA A 128 -18.26 0.42 -11.29
N SER A 129 -19.05 1.38 -10.78
CA SER A 129 -18.67 2.81 -10.72
C SER A 129 -17.65 3.13 -9.62
N TYR A 130 -17.37 2.17 -8.72
CA TYR A 130 -16.36 2.33 -7.66
C TYR A 130 -15.00 2.70 -8.25
N SER A 131 -14.62 2.06 -9.37
CA SER A 131 -13.36 2.32 -10.06
C SER A 131 -13.21 3.79 -10.49
N ARG A 132 -14.29 4.44 -10.95
CA ARG A 132 -14.30 5.85 -11.36
C ARG A 132 -14.12 6.80 -10.17
N ILE A 133 -14.71 6.48 -9.03
CA ILE A 133 -14.54 7.24 -7.78
C ILE A 133 -13.10 7.06 -7.28
N ARG A 134 -12.62 5.81 -7.24
CA ARG A 134 -11.30 5.44 -6.73
C ARG A 134 -10.14 5.96 -7.59
N LEU A 135 -10.36 6.20 -8.90
CA LEU A 135 -9.40 6.81 -9.82
C LEU A 135 -8.85 8.14 -9.31
N TRP A 136 -9.68 8.94 -8.62
CA TRP A 136 -9.23 10.19 -8.02
C TRP A 136 -8.17 10.00 -6.95
N GLY A 137 -8.10 8.83 -6.31
CA GLY A 137 -6.99 8.48 -5.45
C GLY A 137 -5.67 8.37 -6.22
N SER A 138 -5.66 7.70 -7.38
CA SER A 138 -4.46 7.62 -8.23
C SER A 138 -4.03 9.00 -8.71
N ILE A 139 -4.98 9.87 -9.07
CA ILE A 139 -4.72 11.26 -9.43
C ILE A 139 -4.10 12.02 -8.25
N GLY A 140 -4.66 11.87 -7.04
CA GLY A 140 -4.12 12.46 -5.82
C GLY A 140 -2.69 12.03 -5.53
N PHE A 141 -2.40 10.73 -5.65
CA PHE A 141 -1.04 10.22 -5.53
C PHE A 141 -0.10 10.87 -6.55
N ILE A 142 -0.46 10.86 -7.84
CA ILE A 142 0.38 11.38 -8.93
C ILE A 142 0.64 12.88 -8.77
N CYS A 143 -0.40 13.67 -8.53
CA CYS A 143 -0.28 15.11 -8.33
C CYS A 143 0.63 15.43 -7.14
N THR A 144 0.50 14.68 -6.04
CA THR A 144 1.32 14.90 -4.84
C THR A 144 2.76 14.48 -5.05
N VAL A 145 3.04 13.29 -5.61
CA VAL A 145 4.43 12.83 -5.75
C VAL A 145 5.22 13.70 -6.73
N VAL A 146 4.60 14.14 -7.84
CA VAL A 146 5.22 15.06 -8.80
C VAL A 146 5.36 16.46 -8.20
N GLY A 147 4.28 16.97 -7.58
CA GLY A 147 4.26 18.30 -6.98
C GLY A 147 5.26 18.45 -5.85
N LEU A 148 5.35 17.49 -4.94
CA LEU A 148 6.31 17.48 -3.85
C LEU A 148 7.74 17.24 -4.32
N GLY A 149 7.93 16.40 -5.35
CA GLY A 149 9.24 16.23 -5.99
C GLY A 149 9.79 17.56 -6.50
N ALA A 150 8.96 18.36 -7.19
CA ALA A 150 9.32 19.70 -7.66
C ALA A 150 9.43 20.73 -6.53
N LEU A 151 8.60 20.62 -5.48
CA LEU A 151 8.65 21.50 -4.31
C LEU A 151 9.97 21.36 -3.55
N PHE A 152 10.38 20.12 -3.25
CA PHE A 152 11.60 19.81 -2.49
C PHE A 152 12.88 19.99 -3.29
N GLU A 153 12.79 20.26 -4.59
CA GLU A 153 13.91 20.76 -5.37
C GLU A 153 14.18 22.26 -5.12
N ARG A 154 13.14 23.02 -4.71
CA ARG A 154 13.22 24.48 -4.49
C ARG A 154 13.25 24.87 -3.01
N LEU A 155 12.59 24.09 -2.16
CA LEU A 155 12.49 24.31 -0.72
C LEU A 155 13.20 23.21 0.06
N SER A 156 13.65 23.54 1.26
CA SER A 156 14.17 22.56 2.23
C SER A 156 13.13 21.49 2.56
N LEU A 157 13.59 20.28 2.90
CA LEU A 157 12.74 19.21 3.42
C LEU A 157 12.14 19.53 4.79
N ASP A 158 12.54 20.63 5.44
CA ASP A 158 11.92 21.12 6.68
C ASP A 158 10.42 21.42 6.51
N VAL A 159 9.95 21.72 5.29
CA VAL A 159 8.53 21.95 5.00
C VAL A 159 7.73 20.65 4.83
N TYR A 160 8.39 19.49 4.81
CA TYR A 160 7.76 18.18 4.61
C TYR A 160 6.65 17.89 5.64
N PRO A 161 6.87 18.01 6.96
CA PRO A 161 5.82 17.72 7.94
C PRO A 161 4.62 18.65 7.81
N ALA A 162 4.84 19.93 7.52
CA ALA A 162 3.75 20.90 7.31
C ALA A 162 2.91 20.53 6.08
N THR A 163 3.56 20.04 5.03
CA THR A 163 2.87 19.59 3.81
C THR A 163 2.01 18.35 4.06
N LEU A 164 2.54 17.36 4.80
CA LEU A 164 1.78 16.18 5.21
C LEU A 164 0.57 16.55 6.07
N LEU A 165 0.75 17.44 7.04
CA LEU A 165 -0.33 17.91 7.89
C LEU A 165 -1.41 18.62 7.06
N GLY A 166 -1.03 19.45 6.08
CA GLY A 166 -1.97 20.07 5.14
C GLY A 166 -2.82 19.05 4.37
N ILE A 167 -2.21 17.97 3.87
CA ILE A 167 -2.93 16.87 3.22
C ILE A 167 -3.88 16.18 4.21
N MET A 168 -3.41 15.86 5.41
CA MET A 168 -4.22 15.22 6.46
C MET A 168 -5.44 16.08 6.86
N LEU A 169 -5.28 17.40 6.94
CA LEU A 169 -6.39 18.33 7.16
C LEU A 169 -7.39 18.29 5.99
N GLY A 170 -6.92 18.17 4.75
CA GLY A 170 -7.78 17.92 3.60
C GLY A 170 -8.64 16.65 3.74
N ILE A 171 -8.07 15.58 4.31
CA ILE A 171 -8.80 14.33 4.61
C ILE A 171 -9.85 14.55 5.69
N VAL A 172 -9.50 15.26 6.77
CA VAL A 172 -10.44 15.64 7.83
C VAL A 172 -11.62 16.42 7.23
N LEU A 173 -11.34 17.48 6.47
CA LEU A 173 -12.38 18.30 5.83
C LEU A 173 -13.27 17.48 4.88
N CYS A 174 -12.66 16.66 4.01
CA CYS A 174 -13.42 15.80 3.10
C CYS A 174 -14.27 14.75 3.85
N SER A 175 -13.79 14.21 4.97
CA SER A 175 -14.53 13.23 5.77
C SER A 175 -15.80 13.81 6.41
N TRP A 176 -15.78 15.09 6.77
CA TRP A 176 -16.95 15.82 7.26
C TRP A 176 -17.89 16.17 6.11
N TRP A 177 -17.32 16.43 4.94
CA TRP A 177 -18.10 16.64 3.74
C TRP A 177 -18.74 15.36 3.22
N VAL A 178 -18.39 14.13 3.57
CA VAL A 178 -19.07 12.92 3.03
C VAL A 178 -20.36 12.61 3.82
N PRO A 179 -21.51 12.35 3.16
CA PRO A 179 -22.72 11.91 3.85
C PRO A 179 -22.59 10.44 4.27
N ASN A 180 -23.30 10.04 5.31
CA ASN A 180 -23.24 8.65 5.78
C ASN A 180 -24.04 7.71 4.86
N ALA A 181 -23.54 6.49 4.67
CA ALA A 181 -24.30 5.39 4.10
C ALA A 181 -23.98 4.10 4.88
N GLN A 182 -25.04 3.36 5.22
CA GLN A 182 -24.92 2.06 5.86
C GLN A 182 -24.98 0.96 4.79
N PRO A 183 -24.08 -0.03 4.84
CA PRO A 183 -24.19 -1.22 4.00
C PRO A 183 -25.52 -1.91 4.25
N ALA A 184 -26.13 -2.48 3.20
CA ALA A 184 -27.24 -3.40 3.40
C ALA A 184 -26.71 -4.62 4.18
N HIS A 185 -27.33 -4.95 5.31
CA HIS A 185 -27.04 -6.19 6.01
C HIS A 185 -27.30 -7.37 5.06
N ARG A 186 -26.25 -8.12 4.75
CA ARG A 186 -26.40 -9.44 4.12
C ARG A 186 -26.37 -10.47 5.24
N GLU A 187 -27.43 -11.25 5.35
CA GLU A 187 -27.44 -12.37 6.29
C GLU A 187 -26.37 -13.39 5.86
N PRO A 188 -25.56 -13.89 6.82
CA PRO A 188 -24.63 -14.98 6.56
C PRO A 188 -25.38 -16.21 6.07
N ARG A 189 -24.88 -16.87 5.02
CA ARG A 189 -25.35 -18.21 4.67
C ARG A 189 -24.84 -19.22 5.70
N GLU A 190 -25.72 -20.09 6.17
CA GLU A 190 -25.37 -21.21 7.06
C GLU A 190 -24.54 -22.26 6.31
N GLY A 191 -23.59 -22.92 6.99
CA GLY A 191 -22.87 -24.09 6.45
C GLY A 191 -21.44 -23.88 5.95
N GLU A 192 -20.90 -22.65 5.96
CA GLU A 192 -19.48 -22.43 5.66
C GLU A 192 -18.62 -22.81 6.87
N GLY A 193 -17.66 -23.73 6.70
CA GLY A 193 -16.83 -24.28 7.79
C GLY A 193 -16.01 -23.25 8.58
N GLY A 194 -15.05 -23.71 9.39
CA GLY A 194 -14.17 -22.80 10.14
C GLY A 194 -13.06 -22.19 9.26
N PHE A 195 -12.68 -20.93 9.54
CA PHE A 195 -11.53 -20.27 8.91
C PHE A 195 -10.24 -21.09 8.98
N LEU A 196 -10.00 -21.75 10.11
CA LEU A 196 -8.83 -22.61 10.31
C LEU A 196 -8.82 -23.83 9.37
N ALA A 197 -9.99 -24.40 9.06
CA ALA A 197 -10.10 -25.51 8.12
C ALA A 197 -9.78 -25.05 6.69
N GLN A 198 -10.27 -23.87 6.32
CA GLN A 198 -10.02 -23.27 5.02
C GLN A 198 -8.55 -22.86 4.84
N LEU A 199 -7.92 -22.32 5.89
CA LEU A 199 -6.51 -21.97 5.89
C LEU A 199 -5.59 -23.18 5.69
N ARG A 200 -6.01 -24.37 6.15
CA ARG A 200 -5.29 -25.63 5.99
C ARG A 200 -5.46 -26.27 4.60
N GLN A 201 -6.28 -25.69 3.71
CA GLN A 201 -6.40 -26.21 2.36
C GLN A 201 -5.06 -26.11 1.60
N PRO A 202 -4.75 -27.10 0.75
CA PRO A 202 -3.52 -27.11 -0.04
C PRO A 202 -3.34 -25.81 -0.82
N GLY A 203 -2.17 -25.19 -0.71
CA GLY A 203 -1.81 -23.96 -1.42
C GLY A 203 -2.18 -22.66 -0.72
N VAL A 204 -3.13 -22.64 0.23
CA VAL A 204 -3.56 -21.39 0.89
C VAL A 204 -2.46 -20.82 1.79
N LEU A 205 -1.82 -21.65 2.63
CA LEU A 205 -0.66 -21.21 3.43
C LEU A 205 0.52 -20.77 2.56
N ALA A 206 0.76 -21.48 1.45
CA ALA A 206 1.82 -21.13 0.51
C ALA A 206 1.58 -19.76 -0.13
N PHE A 207 0.34 -19.48 -0.53
CA PHE A 207 -0.06 -18.16 -1.02
C PHE A 207 0.23 -17.06 0.00
N TYR A 208 -0.17 -17.25 1.25
CA TYR A 208 0.04 -16.26 2.31
C TYR A 208 1.51 -16.03 2.64
N LEU A 209 2.33 -17.08 2.60
CA LEU A 209 3.80 -16.94 2.68
C LEU A 209 4.33 -16.12 1.50
N CYS A 210 3.87 -16.38 0.28
CA CYS A 210 4.25 -15.61 -0.91
C CYS A 210 3.79 -14.15 -0.83
N VAL A 211 2.68 -13.84 -0.16
CA VAL A 211 2.25 -12.46 0.13
C VAL A 211 3.26 -11.74 1.02
N CYS A 212 3.69 -12.41 2.11
CA CYS A 212 4.72 -11.88 3.00
C CYS A 212 6.03 -11.63 2.23
N LEU A 213 6.48 -12.61 1.42
CA LEU A 213 7.70 -12.50 0.62
C LEU A 213 7.63 -11.40 -0.45
N MET A 214 6.50 -11.23 -1.14
CA MET A 214 6.32 -10.13 -2.09
C MET A 214 6.53 -8.79 -1.39
N GLN A 215 5.91 -8.61 -0.23
CA GLN A 215 5.93 -7.35 0.49
C GLN A 215 7.29 -7.10 1.15
N LEU A 216 7.96 -8.15 1.62
CA LEU A 216 9.36 -8.10 2.05
C LEU A 216 10.26 -7.61 0.92
N SER A 217 10.07 -8.12 -0.30
CA SER A 217 10.87 -7.70 -1.46
C SER A 217 10.68 -6.23 -1.85
N HIS A 218 9.53 -5.62 -1.52
CA HIS A 218 9.31 -4.19 -1.72
C HIS A 218 9.99 -3.31 -0.66
N GLY A 219 10.53 -3.88 0.41
CA GLY A 219 11.16 -3.15 1.52
C GLY A 219 12.18 -2.09 1.09
N PRO A 220 13.25 -2.47 0.35
CA PRO A 220 14.23 -1.53 -0.17
C PRO A 220 13.63 -0.47 -1.09
N TYR A 221 12.61 -0.83 -1.87
CA TYR A 221 11.93 0.10 -2.78
C TYR A 221 11.20 1.21 -2.02
N TYR A 222 10.38 0.86 -1.03
CA TYR A 222 9.64 1.83 -0.23
C TYR A 222 10.50 2.59 0.78
N THR A 223 11.66 2.06 1.15
CA THR A 223 12.52 2.67 2.18
C THR A 223 13.65 3.50 1.57
N PHE A 224 14.29 3.03 0.50
CA PHE A 224 15.55 3.61 0.04
C PHE A 224 15.61 3.99 -1.44
N LEU A 225 14.59 3.70 -2.26
CA LEU A 225 14.66 4.02 -3.69
C LEU A 225 14.97 5.51 -3.93
N THR A 226 14.24 6.41 -3.29
CA THR A 226 14.44 7.87 -3.46
C THR A 226 15.86 8.28 -3.05
N LEU A 227 16.36 7.76 -1.92
CA LEU A 227 17.73 8.01 -1.45
C LEU A 227 18.78 7.46 -2.44
N HIS A 228 18.53 6.28 -2.99
CA HIS A 228 19.39 5.67 -4.00
C HIS A 228 19.47 6.54 -5.26
N LEU A 229 18.32 6.97 -5.78
CA LEU A 229 18.27 7.79 -6.99
C LEU A 229 18.90 9.17 -6.76
N GLU A 230 18.70 9.79 -5.59
CA GLU A 230 19.37 11.05 -5.24
C GLU A 230 20.89 10.87 -5.16
N SER A 231 21.38 9.75 -4.60
CA SER A 231 22.82 9.44 -4.57
C SER A 231 23.44 9.21 -5.96
N LEU A 232 22.62 8.84 -6.96
CA LEU A 232 23.02 8.71 -8.37
C LEU A 232 22.89 10.04 -9.15
N GLY A 233 22.49 11.13 -8.49
CA GLY A 233 22.41 12.46 -9.08
C GLY A 233 21.07 12.79 -9.76
N TYR A 234 20.04 11.95 -9.62
CA TYR A 234 18.71 12.26 -10.14
C TYR A 234 18.03 13.36 -9.30
N SER A 235 17.40 14.33 -9.98
CA SER A 235 16.65 15.38 -9.29
C SER A 235 15.38 14.85 -8.63
N ARG A 236 14.94 15.51 -7.54
CA ARG A 236 13.72 15.15 -6.80
C ARG A 236 12.46 15.23 -7.67
N ALA A 237 12.39 16.16 -8.61
CA ALA A 237 11.30 16.25 -9.58
C ALA A 237 11.24 15.01 -10.49
N LEU A 238 12.39 14.56 -11.01
CA LEU A 238 12.45 13.37 -11.84
C LEU A 238 12.12 12.10 -11.04
N ILE A 239 12.61 12.00 -9.81
CA ILE A 239 12.22 10.91 -8.90
C ILE A 239 10.69 10.90 -8.71
N GLY A 240 10.08 12.07 -8.50
CA GLY A 240 8.62 12.21 -8.42
C GLY A 240 7.88 11.69 -9.66
N LEU A 241 8.38 12.03 -10.86
CA LEU A 241 7.85 11.52 -12.14
C LEU A 241 7.99 10.01 -12.29
N LEU A 242 9.11 9.43 -11.84
CA LEU A 242 9.36 7.99 -11.88
C LEU A 242 8.40 7.21 -10.97
N TRP A 243 8.12 7.72 -9.77
CA TRP A 243 7.07 7.16 -8.90
C TRP A 243 5.68 7.26 -9.53
N ALA A 244 5.36 8.41 -10.14
CA ALA A 244 4.09 8.59 -10.85
C ALA A 244 3.94 7.62 -12.03
N LEU A 245 5.01 7.37 -12.80
CA LEU A 245 5.03 6.40 -13.89
C LEU A 245 4.65 5.00 -13.41
N GLY A 246 5.15 4.57 -12.25
CA GLY A 246 4.78 3.30 -11.64
C GLY A 246 3.28 3.17 -11.39
N VAL A 247 2.66 4.22 -10.84
CA VAL A 247 1.20 4.25 -10.59
C VAL A 247 0.39 4.32 -11.88
N VAL A 248 0.86 5.06 -12.90
CA VAL A 248 0.22 5.06 -14.21
C VAL A 248 0.22 3.65 -14.81
N ALA A 249 1.36 2.96 -14.77
CA ALA A 249 1.47 1.58 -15.25
C ALA A 249 0.55 0.62 -14.48
N GLU A 250 0.48 0.77 -13.15
CA GLU A 250 -0.45 0.02 -12.29
C GLU A 250 -1.92 0.20 -12.73
N VAL A 251 -2.37 1.45 -12.91
CA VAL A 251 -3.74 1.75 -13.33
C VAL A 251 -4.04 1.11 -14.69
N MET A 252 -3.12 1.23 -15.66
CA MET A 252 -3.30 0.60 -16.98
C MET A 252 -3.43 -0.93 -16.87
N LEU A 253 -2.65 -1.56 -16.00
CA LEU A 253 -2.74 -3.00 -15.81
C LEU A 253 -4.02 -3.42 -15.12
N PHE A 254 -4.52 -2.68 -14.12
CA PHE A 254 -5.82 -2.96 -13.51
C PHE A 254 -6.97 -2.95 -14.52
N LEU A 255 -6.93 -2.05 -15.52
CA LEU A 255 -7.91 -2.05 -16.62
C LEU A 255 -7.80 -3.28 -17.52
N ALA A 256 -6.60 -3.87 -17.64
CA ALA A 256 -6.34 -5.07 -18.41
C ALA A 256 -6.58 -6.39 -17.65
N MET A 257 -6.61 -6.35 -16.30
CA MET A 257 -6.70 -7.55 -15.44
C MET A 257 -7.88 -8.48 -15.77
N PRO A 258 -9.11 -8.01 -16.05
CA PRO A 258 -10.21 -8.90 -16.41
C PRO A 258 -9.90 -9.75 -17.65
N ARG A 259 -9.23 -9.16 -18.66
CA ARG A 259 -8.81 -9.88 -19.88
C ARG A 259 -7.65 -10.82 -19.61
N LEU A 260 -6.73 -10.43 -18.71
CA LEU A 260 -5.58 -11.23 -18.34
C LEU A 260 -6.01 -12.51 -17.61
N LEU A 261 -6.92 -12.40 -16.64
CA LEU A 261 -7.46 -13.54 -15.88
C LEU A 261 -8.33 -14.47 -16.73
N GLN A 262 -8.90 -14.00 -17.84
CA GLN A 262 -9.57 -14.86 -18.82
C GLN A 262 -8.58 -15.71 -19.65
N ARG A 263 -7.34 -15.25 -19.85
CA ARG A 263 -6.33 -15.92 -20.69
C ARG A 263 -5.32 -16.74 -19.90
N PHE A 264 -5.00 -16.32 -18.68
CA PHE A 264 -3.98 -16.96 -17.85
C PHE A 264 -4.58 -17.41 -16.52
N SER A 265 -4.11 -18.56 -16.04
CA SER A 265 -4.46 -19.03 -14.70
C SER A 265 -3.93 -18.09 -13.62
N LEU A 266 -4.57 -18.13 -12.45
CA LEU A 266 -4.16 -17.31 -11.30
C LEU A 266 -2.71 -17.60 -10.89
N ARG A 267 -2.30 -18.86 -10.98
CA ARG A 267 -0.92 -19.31 -10.73
C ARG A 267 0.07 -18.67 -11.69
N GLN A 268 -0.24 -18.64 -12.99
CA GLN A 268 0.63 -18.04 -14.00
C GLN A 268 0.79 -16.54 -13.77
N VAL A 269 -0.30 -15.83 -13.45
CA VAL A 269 -0.25 -14.40 -13.14
C VAL A 269 0.64 -14.15 -11.92
N LEU A 270 0.42 -14.86 -10.81
CA LEU A 270 1.22 -14.71 -9.60
C LEU A 270 2.70 -15.03 -9.84
N ALA A 271 3.01 -16.16 -10.49
CA ALA A 271 4.38 -16.55 -10.82
C ALA A 271 5.09 -15.50 -11.69
N ALA A 272 4.40 -14.97 -12.71
CA ALA A 272 4.92 -13.88 -13.54
C ALA A 272 5.17 -12.61 -12.72
N SER A 273 4.26 -12.22 -11.83
CA SER A 273 4.46 -11.07 -10.94
C SER A 273 5.71 -11.22 -10.07
N PHE A 274 5.97 -12.41 -9.52
CA PHE A 274 7.16 -12.68 -8.71
C PHE A 274 8.46 -12.66 -9.53
N LEU A 275 8.47 -13.26 -10.72
CA LEU A 275 9.63 -13.24 -11.61
C LEU A 275 9.96 -11.81 -12.07
N LEU A 276 8.94 -11.03 -12.43
CA LEU A 276 9.11 -9.63 -12.80
C LEU A 276 9.53 -8.77 -11.61
N ALA A 277 9.10 -9.09 -10.39
CA ALA A 277 9.60 -8.44 -9.18
C ALA A 277 11.08 -8.73 -8.97
N SER A 278 11.51 -9.99 -9.09
CA SER A 278 12.93 -10.36 -9.02
C SER A 278 13.78 -9.59 -10.02
N LEU A 279 13.36 -9.54 -11.29
CA LEU A 279 14.02 -8.75 -12.34
C LEU A 279 14.06 -7.27 -11.96
N ARG A 280 12.93 -6.70 -11.55
CA ARG A 280 12.82 -5.29 -11.16
C ARG A 280 13.82 -4.93 -10.08
N TRP A 281 13.94 -5.75 -9.04
CA TRP A 281 14.89 -5.50 -7.95
C TRP A 281 16.33 -5.56 -8.43
N LEU A 282 16.70 -6.52 -9.29
CA LEU A 282 18.05 -6.56 -9.88
C LEU A 282 18.35 -5.32 -10.72
N LEU A 283 17.39 -4.84 -11.53
CA LEU A 283 17.54 -3.62 -12.32
C LEU A 283 17.73 -2.40 -11.42
N LEU A 284 16.92 -2.25 -10.37
CA LEU A 284 16.99 -1.10 -9.45
C LEU A 284 18.26 -1.11 -8.58
N GLY A 285 18.81 -2.29 -8.27
CA GLY A 285 20.04 -2.39 -7.48
C GLY A 285 21.32 -2.18 -8.28
N ASN A 286 21.34 -2.55 -9.57
CA ASN A 286 22.58 -2.62 -10.37
C ASN A 286 22.62 -1.65 -11.56
N LEU A 287 21.47 -1.20 -12.06
CA LEU A 287 21.37 -0.46 -13.33
C LEU A 287 20.47 0.79 -13.19
N ALA A 288 20.32 1.31 -11.97
CA ALA A 288 19.50 2.50 -11.70
C ALA A 288 20.14 3.79 -12.25
N ASP A 289 21.44 3.79 -12.50
CA ASP A 289 22.20 4.87 -13.16
C ASP A 289 21.79 5.06 -14.65
N SER A 290 21.21 4.05 -15.28
CA SER A 290 20.62 4.17 -16.62
C SER A 290 19.15 4.58 -16.56
N LEU A 291 18.85 5.83 -16.95
CA LEU A 291 17.49 6.36 -16.94
C LEU A 291 16.52 5.49 -17.77
N ALA A 292 16.96 4.94 -18.90
CA ALA A 292 16.12 4.09 -19.74
C ALA A 292 15.70 2.79 -19.01
N LEU A 293 16.64 2.15 -18.33
CA LEU A 293 16.37 0.94 -17.55
C LEU A 293 15.57 1.26 -16.29
N LEU A 294 15.78 2.42 -15.68
CA LEU A 294 15.00 2.89 -14.55
C LEU A 294 13.54 3.15 -14.94
N VAL A 295 13.28 3.82 -16.07
CA VAL A 295 11.94 4.01 -16.64
C VAL A 295 11.27 2.66 -16.89
N PHE A 296 11.97 1.71 -17.52
CA PHE A 296 11.47 0.35 -17.70
C PHE A 296 11.15 -0.33 -16.36
N ALA A 297 12.05 -0.27 -15.38
CA ALA A 297 11.87 -0.86 -14.06
C ALA A 297 10.69 -0.24 -13.27
N GLN A 298 10.35 1.04 -13.49
CA GLN A 298 9.14 1.63 -12.91
C GLN A 298 7.87 1.07 -13.55
N THR A 299 7.84 0.79 -14.85
CA THR A 299 6.67 0.15 -15.48
C THR A 299 6.39 -1.26 -14.92
N LEU A 300 7.44 -1.96 -14.47
CA LEU A 300 7.29 -3.26 -13.80
C LEU A 300 6.54 -3.16 -12.47
N HIS A 301 6.34 -1.97 -11.89
CA HIS A 301 5.46 -1.79 -10.72
C HIS A 301 4.05 -2.33 -10.96
N ALA A 302 3.56 -2.21 -12.19
CA ALA A 302 2.30 -2.78 -12.60
C ALA A 302 2.26 -4.29 -12.30
N ALA A 303 3.34 -5.02 -12.61
CA ALA A 303 3.44 -6.43 -12.30
C ALA A 303 3.61 -6.69 -10.79
N THR A 304 4.56 -6.01 -10.13
CA THR A 304 4.93 -6.31 -8.74
C THR A 304 3.86 -5.95 -7.74
N PHE A 305 3.05 -4.93 -8.03
CA PHE A 305 1.95 -4.49 -7.18
C PHE A 305 0.59 -4.74 -7.84
N GLY A 306 0.33 -4.16 -9.02
CA GLY A 306 -0.99 -4.21 -9.67
C GLY A 306 -1.51 -5.63 -9.93
N SER A 307 -0.86 -6.39 -10.81
CA SER A 307 -1.32 -7.77 -11.13
C SER A 307 -1.29 -8.68 -9.92
N PHE A 308 -0.23 -8.59 -9.10
CA PHE A 308 -0.10 -9.36 -7.88
C PHE A 308 -1.27 -9.09 -6.92
N HIS A 309 -1.59 -7.82 -6.66
CA HIS A 309 -2.66 -7.44 -5.75
C HIS A 309 -4.03 -7.90 -6.28
N ALA A 310 -4.34 -7.63 -7.55
CA ALA A 310 -5.59 -8.07 -8.16
C ALA A 310 -5.75 -9.60 -8.13
N ALA A 311 -4.69 -10.34 -8.46
CA ALA A 311 -4.66 -11.80 -8.35
C ALA A 311 -4.82 -12.27 -6.89
N ALA A 312 -4.16 -11.61 -5.94
CA ALA A 312 -4.24 -11.95 -4.52
C ALA A 312 -5.65 -11.77 -3.96
N ILE A 313 -6.34 -10.67 -4.29
CA ILE A 313 -7.73 -10.45 -3.88
C ILE A 313 -8.64 -11.52 -4.49
N HIS A 314 -8.46 -11.85 -5.78
CA HIS A 314 -9.20 -12.93 -6.42
C HIS A 314 -8.96 -14.28 -5.75
N PHE A 315 -7.71 -14.59 -5.39
CA PHE A 315 -7.36 -15.80 -4.64
C PHE A 315 -8.09 -15.87 -3.31
N VAL A 316 -8.05 -14.80 -2.51
CA VAL A 316 -8.72 -14.76 -1.20
C VAL A 316 -10.23 -14.91 -1.34
N GLN A 317 -10.86 -14.23 -2.30
CA GLN A 317 -12.31 -14.33 -2.52
C GLN A 317 -12.76 -15.74 -2.92
N ARG A 318 -11.95 -16.45 -3.70
CA ARG A 318 -12.22 -17.83 -4.12
C ARG A 318 -11.89 -18.86 -3.03
N SER A 319 -10.87 -18.57 -2.22
CA SER A 319 -10.37 -19.48 -1.20
C SER A 319 -11.08 -19.34 0.14
N PHE A 320 -12.05 -18.44 0.31
CA PHE A 320 -12.77 -18.28 1.58
C PHE A 320 -14.26 -18.05 1.33
N GLY A 321 -15.10 -18.74 2.09
CA GLY A 321 -16.56 -18.53 2.10
C GLY A 321 -16.92 -17.12 2.57
N LEU A 322 -18.15 -16.67 2.30
CA LEU A 322 -18.62 -15.31 2.62
C LEU A 322 -18.38 -14.90 4.09
N ARG A 323 -18.56 -15.82 5.04
CA ARG A 323 -18.32 -15.62 6.48
C ARG A 323 -16.84 -15.45 6.82
N GLN A 324 -15.96 -16.01 6.01
CA GLN A 324 -14.52 -16.06 6.23
C GLN A 324 -13.75 -15.03 5.38
N GLN A 325 -14.38 -14.41 4.37
CA GLN A 325 -13.71 -13.46 3.47
C GLN A 325 -13.06 -12.30 4.23
N GLY A 326 -13.73 -11.77 5.26
CA GLY A 326 -13.15 -10.73 6.12
C GLY A 326 -11.88 -11.21 6.83
N GLN A 327 -11.86 -12.44 7.33
CA GLN A 327 -10.70 -13.05 7.99
C GLN A 327 -9.57 -13.35 6.98
N GLY A 328 -9.91 -13.78 5.77
CA GLY A 328 -8.95 -13.99 4.69
C GLY A 328 -8.27 -12.69 4.25
N GLN A 329 -9.02 -11.60 4.11
CA GLN A 329 -8.48 -10.27 3.81
C GLN A 329 -7.69 -9.68 4.97
N ALA A 330 -8.14 -9.91 6.21
CA ALA A 330 -7.43 -9.54 7.43
C ALA A 330 -6.04 -10.19 7.48
N LEU A 331 -5.95 -11.49 7.22
CA LEU A 331 -4.69 -12.23 7.17
C LEU A 331 -3.80 -11.74 6.03
N TYR A 332 -4.39 -11.43 4.87
CA TYR A 332 -3.66 -10.85 3.74
C TYR A 332 -3.02 -9.52 4.14
N ALA A 333 -3.79 -8.61 4.75
CA ALA A 333 -3.28 -7.32 5.21
C ALA A 333 -2.19 -7.48 6.29
N ALA A 334 -2.38 -8.40 7.23
CA ALA A 334 -1.42 -8.69 8.29
C ALA A 334 -0.08 -9.21 7.76
N LEU A 335 -0.11 -10.20 6.88
CA LEU A 335 1.11 -10.75 6.30
C LEU A 335 1.77 -9.79 5.31
N ALA A 336 0.97 -8.97 4.62
CA ALA A 336 1.49 -7.92 3.76
C ALA A 336 2.20 -6.81 4.54
N GLY A 337 1.64 -6.39 5.68
CA GLY A 337 2.28 -5.42 6.58
C GLY A 337 3.52 -5.99 7.25
N THR A 338 3.47 -7.24 7.70
CA THR A 338 4.60 -7.95 8.31
C THR A 338 5.76 -8.08 7.32
N GLY A 339 5.47 -8.54 6.11
CA GLY A 339 6.47 -8.63 5.04
C GLY A 339 7.09 -7.27 4.75
N GLY A 340 6.28 -6.24 4.56
CA GLY A 340 6.77 -4.87 4.33
C GLY A 340 7.67 -4.37 5.45
N ALA A 341 7.28 -4.57 6.71
CA ALA A 341 8.04 -4.15 7.87
C ALA A 341 9.40 -4.87 7.98
N LEU A 342 9.40 -6.20 7.81
CA LEU A 342 10.64 -6.98 7.72
C LEU A 342 11.52 -6.49 6.56
N GLY A 343 10.88 -6.15 5.43
CA GLY A 343 11.49 -5.53 4.27
C GLY A 343 12.23 -4.24 4.58
N ALA A 344 11.54 -3.30 5.22
CA ALA A 344 12.10 -2.02 5.64
C ALA A 344 13.25 -2.21 6.64
N LEU A 345 13.06 -3.09 7.65
CA LEU A 345 14.08 -3.40 8.64
C LEU A 345 15.35 -3.94 8.00
N TYR A 346 15.27 -5.06 7.27
CA TYR A 346 16.49 -5.65 6.70
C TYR A 346 17.16 -4.66 5.75
N SER A 347 16.39 -3.91 4.97
CA SER A 347 16.95 -2.93 4.04
C SER A 347 17.72 -1.85 4.78
N GLY A 348 17.25 -1.39 5.95
CA GLY A 348 17.95 -0.40 6.76
C GLY A 348 19.31 -0.90 7.28
N TYR A 349 19.37 -2.15 7.71
CA TYR A 349 20.61 -2.78 8.21
C TYR A 349 21.58 -3.17 7.09
N SER A 350 21.07 -3.54 5.91
CA SER A 350 21.91 -3.93 4.76
C SER A 350 22.36 -2.75 3.90
N TRP A 351 21.66 -1.61 3.93
CA TRP A 351 21.87 -0.50 3.00
C TRP A 351 23.31 0.00 2.98
N ASN A 352 23.86 0.34 4.16
CA ASN A 352 25.21 0.88 4.27
C ASN A 352 26.28 -0.22 4.33
N SER A 353 25.94 -1.41 4.83
CA SER A 353 26.89 -2.50 5.06
C SER A 353 27.16 -3.34 3.81
N LEU A 354 26.15 -3.56 2.98
CA LEU A 354 26.24 -4.35 1.74
C LEU A 354 26.08 -3.50 0.47
N GLY A 355 25.49 -2.30 0.58
CA GLY A 355 25.20 -1.42 -0.55
C GLY A 355 23.84 -1.71 -1.23
N PRO A 356 23.40 -0.83 -2.16
CA PRO A 356 22.12 -0.95 -2.86
C PRO A 356 21.97 -2.25 -3.65
N ALA A 357 23.01 -2.65 -4.40
CA ALA A 357 22.99 -3.83 -5.26
C ALA A 357 22.66 -5.12 -4.48
N TRP A 358 23.37 -5.38 -3.38
CA TRP A 358 23.13 -6.54 -2.53
C TRP A 358 21.83 -6.44 -1.73
N THR A 359 21.45 -5.25 -1.29
CA THR A 359 20.16 -5.03 -0.60
C THR A 359 18.97 -5.37 -1.50
N PHE A 360 19.01 -4.94 -2.77
CA PHE A 360 18.02 -5.31 -3.77
C PHE A 360 18.18 -6.77 -4.26
N ALA A 361 19.37 -7.36 -4.20
CA ALA A 361 19.55 -8.79 -4.49
C ALA A 361 18.82 -9.67 -3.45
N ILE A 362 18.82 -9.29 -2.16
CA ILE A 362 18.02 -9.96 -1.12
C ILE A 362 16.52 -9.87 -1.45
N ALA A 363 16.03 -8.70 -1.88
CA ALA A 363 14.65 -8.53 -2.35
C ALA A 363 14.36 -9.45 -3.55
N SER A 364 15.28 -9.51 -4.51
CA SER A 364 15.17 -10.36 -5.69
C SER A 364 15.05 -11.83 -5.32
N LEU A 365 15.90 -12.30 -4.39
CA LEU A 365 15.87 -13.67 -3.88
C LEU A 365 14.54 -13.98 -3.18
N ALA A 366 14.01 -13.07 -2.35
CA ALA A 366 12.71 -13.25 -1.72
C ALA A 366 11.57 -13.41 -2.75
N ALA A 367 11.59 -12.61 -3.83
CA ALA A 367 10.64 -12.72 -4.92
C ALA A 367 10.81 -14.04 -5.71
N LEU A 368 12.04 -14.47 -5.99
CA LEU A 368 12.31 -15.76 -6.64
C LEU A 368 11.83 -16.96 -5.81
N LEU A 369 12.07 -16.92 -4.49
CA LEU A 369 11.57 -17.95 -3.58
C LEU A 369 10.03 -18.00 -3.62
N ALA A 370 9.37 -16.85 -3.64
CA ALA A 370 7.91 -16.81 -3.79
C ALA A 370 7.43 -17.36 -5.14
N ALA A 371 8.16 -17.09 -6.24
CA ALA A 371 7.88 -17.67 -7.56
C ALA A 371 7.98 -19.20 -7.54
N ALA A 372 9.02 -19.76 -6.91
CA ALA A 372 9.22 -21.20 -6.79
C ALA A 372 8.13 -21.86 -5.91
N ILE A 373 7.79 -21.25 -4.78
CA ILE A 373 6.74 -21.74 -3.87
C ILE A 373 5.38 -21.73 -4.57
N ILE A 374 4.99 -20.62 -5.22
CA ILE A 374 3.66 -20.53 -5.85
C ILE A 374 3.54 -21.48 -7.04
N SER A 375 4.61 -21.68 -7.81
CA SER A 375 4.60 -22.56 -8.97
C SER A 375 4.45 -24.04 -8.59
N THR A 376 4.96 -24.44 -7.41
CA THR A 376 4.95 -25.84 -6.94
C THR A 376 3.77 -26.16 -6.03
N ARG A 377 3.28 -25.20 -5.24
CA ARG A 377 2.26 -25.45 -4.20
C ARG A 377 0.86 -25.01 -4.58
N LEU A 378 0.72 -24.07 -5.51
CA LEU A 378 -0.59 -23.65 -5.99
C LEU A 378 -1.01 -24.59 -7.12
N GLN A 379 -2.12 -25.30 -6.93
CA GLN A 379 -2.71 -26.12 -8.00
C GLN A 379 -3.18 -25.21 -9.14
N GLU A 380 -3.11 -25.68 -10.39
CA GLU A 380 -3.65 -24.92 -11.51
C GLU A 380 -5.15 -24.79 -11.35
N VAL A 381 -5.56 -23.56 -11.07
CA VAL A 381 -6.95 -23.19 -10.98
C VAL A 381 -7.16 -22.12 -12.05
N ARG A 382 -7.85 -22.50 -13.14
CA ARG A 382 -8.32 -21.50 -14.12
C ARG A 382 -9.28 -20.55 -13.38
N ALA A 383 -9.05 -19.25 -13.57
CA ALA A 383 -9.74 -18.18 -12.85
C ALA A 383 -11.25 -18.31 -12.97
#